data_AF-A0A0J9TKU9-F1
#
_entry.id   AF-A0A0J9TKU9-F1
#
_cell.length_a   1.000
_cell.length_b   1.000
_cell.length_c   1.000
_cell.angle_alpha   90.00
_cell.angle_beta   90.00
_cell.angle_gamma   90.00
#
_symmetry.space_group_name_H-M   'P 1'
#
loop_
_entity.id
_entity.type
_entity.pdbx_description
1 polymer ?
#
loop_
_entity_poly.entity_id
_entity_poly.type
_entity_poly.pdbx_seq_one_letter_code
_entity_poly.pdbx_strand_id
1 'polypeptide(L)'
;MLQFLLAFNMTNKLVMMIFLSKALSHTTDMTAFTYAIGELIRPLKVIRVPYREVTLIISLAIRFIPSILSETMRIVKAQSSRGIDFKNGRMREKASAFLSLFIPLFIISMIKSRELANAMITRAYLPSADRTRYRSYSLRYSSLFWFGLSLSFIVSCYYLVFSPYYLSAAGMIDPLLLIAS
;
A
#
# COMPACT_ATOMS: atom_id res chain seq x y z
N MET A 1 -15.38 5.66 -37.93
CA MET A 1 -15.95 6.56 -36.90
C MET A 1 -16.24 5.83 -35.59
N LEU A 2 -17.01 4.73 -35.59
CA LEU A 2 -17.34 3.96 -34.37
C LEU A 2 -16.10 3.37 -33.66
N GLN A 3 -15.15 2.79 -34.40
CA GLN A 3 -13.90 2.27 -33.84
C GLN A 3 -13.07 3.35 -33.11
N PHE A 4 -13.05 4.58 -33.65
CA PHE A 4 -12.38 5.72 -33.02
C PHE A 4 -13.08 6.12 -31.70
N LEU A 5 -14.41 6.10 -31.66
CA LEU A 5 -15.19 6.42 -30.48
C LEU A 5 -15.04 5.35 -29.37
N LEU A 6 -14.96 4.07 -29.74
CA LEU A 6 -14.65 2.98 -28.81
C LEU A 6 -13.23 3.10 -28.23
N ALA A 7 -12.24 3.38 -29.07
CA ALA A 7 -10.86 3.60 -28.62
C ALA A 7 -10.73 4.80 -27.66
N PHE A 8 -11.47 5.87 -27.92
CA PHE A 8 -11.54 7.03 -27.04
C PHE A 8 -12.14 6.69 -25.66
N ASN A 9 -13.25 5.94 -25.62
CA ASN A 9 -13.87 5.51 -24.36
C ASN A 9 -12.96 4.61 -23.51
N MET A 10 -12.25 3.66 -24.15
CA MET A 10 -11.29 2.79 -23.45
C MET A 10 -10.12 3.58 -22.87
N THR A 11 -9.62 4.59 -23.59
CA THR A 11 -8.53 5.45 -23.13
C THR A 11 -8.96 6.27 -21.91
N ASN A 12 -10.14 6.90 -21.95
CA ASN A 12 -10.67 7.66 -20.82
C ASN A 12 -10.85 6.78 -19.57
N LYS A 13 -11.35 5.55 -19.73
CA LYS A 13 -11.49 4.58 -18.63
C LYS A 13 -10.14 4.24 -17.96
N LEU A 14 -9.10 4.00 -18.76
CA LEU A 14 -7.75 3.70 -18.23
C LEU A 14 -7.17 4.90 -17.49
N VAL A 15 -7.30 6.11 -18.04
CA VAL A 15 -6.83 7.35 -17.41
C VAL A 15 -7.51 7.55 -16.06
N MET A 16 -8.83 7.40 -15.99
CA MET A 16 -9.59 7.55 -14.74
C MET A 16 -9.20 6.50 -13.69
N MET A 17 -9.00 5.24 -14.09
CA MET A 17 -8.59 4.18 -13.16
C MET A 17 -7.19 4.45 -12.55
N ILE A 18 -6.25 4.91 -13.37
CA ILE A 18 -4.91 5.28 -12.90
C ILE A 18 -4.99 6.51 -12.00
N PHE A 19 -5.74 7.54 -12.40
CA PHE A 19 -5.89 8.77 -11.62
C PHE A 19 -6.48 8.50 -10.24
N LEU A 20 -7.52 7.68 -10.15
CA LEU A 20 -8.14 7.29 -8.89
C LEU A 20 -7.17 6.55 -7.96
N SER A 21 -6.41 5.58 -8.50
CA SER A 21 -5.40 4.84 -7.74
C SER A 21 -4.29 5.76 -7.21
N LYS A 22 -3.82 6.70 -8.04
CA LYS A 22 -2.80 7.69 -7.67
C LYS A 22 -3.31 8.70 -6.64
N ALA A 23 -4.54 9.19 -6.80
CA ALA A 23 -5.17 10.11 -5.87
C ALA A 23 -5.25 9.47 -4.48
N LEU A 24 -5.73 8.22 -4.38
CA LEU A 24 -5.80 7.49 -3.11
C LEU A 24 -4.41 7.27 -2.48
N SER A 25 -3.43 6.92 -3.30
CA SER A 25 -2.04 6.72 -2.84
C SER A 25 -1.39 8.00 -2.32
N HIS A 26 -1.72 9.15 -2.91
CA HIS A 26 -1.16 10.45 -2.53
C HIS A 26 -1.84 11.07 -1.31
N THR A 27 -3.16 10.85 -1.15
CA THR A 27 -3.92 11.46 -0.04
C THR A 27 -3.84 10.69 1.28
N THR A 28 -3.26 9.47 1.27
CA THR A 28 -3.24 8.59 2.44
C THR A 28 -1.86 8.59 3.12
N ASP A 29 -1.79 9.13 4.33
CA ASP A 29 -0.59 9.04 5.16
C ASP A 29 -0.36 7.61 5.70
N MET A 30 0.91 7.17 5.69
CA MET A 30 1.32 5.84 6.16
C MET A 30 0.97 5.57 7.65
N THR A 31 0.95 6.64 8.47
CA THR A 31 0.57 6.56 9.89
C THR A 31 -0.93 6.34 10.07
N ALA A 32 -1.76 7.01 9.28
CA ALA A 32 -3.21 6.85 9.29
C ALA A 32 -3.62 5.49 8.73
N PHE A 33 -2.96 5.04 7.67
CA PHE A 33 -3.18 3.71 7.08
C PHE A 33 -2.94 2.58 8.09
N THR A 34 -1.84 2.65 8.83
CA THR A 34 -1.50 1.69 9.88
C THR A 34 -2.56 1.63 10.97
N TYR A 35 -3.08 2.79 11.39
CA TYR A 35 -4.15 2.87 12.38
C TYR A 35 -5.43 2.21 11.86
N ALA A 36 -5.80 2.49 10.60
CA ALA A 36 -6.98 1.92 9.97
C ALA A 36 -6.91 0.39 9.88
N ILE A 37 -5.73 -0.17 9.55
CA ILE A 37 -5.51 -1.63 9.57
C ILE A 37 -5.77 -2.20 10.98
N GLY A 38 -5.27 -1.54 12.02
CA GLY A 38 -5.49 -1.98 13.40
C GLY A 38 -6.98 -2.02 13.78
N GLU A 39 -7.74 -1.01 13.36
CA GLU A 39 -9.20 -1.02 13.56
C GLU A 39 -9.91 -2.08 12.72
N LEU A 40 -9.44 -2.37 11.50
CA LEU A 40 -10.00 -3.42 10.65
C LEU A 40 -9.79 -4.83 11.24
N ILE A 41 -8.72 -5.03 12.02
CA ILE A 41 -8.40 -6.30 12.69
C ILE A 41 -9.17 -6.45 14.01
N ARG A 42 -9.65 -5.36 14.61
CA ARG A 42 -10.42 -5.35 15.85
C ARG A 42 -11.61 -6.35 15.88
N PRO A 43 -12.46 -6.50 14.84
CA PRO A 43 -13.55 -7.49 14.85
C PRO A 43 -13.07 -8.94 14.97
N LEU A 44 -11.82 -9.27 14.60
CA LEU A 44 -11.28 -10.62 14.77
C LEU A 44 -11.12 -11.02 16.24
N LYS A 45 -11.29 -10.08 17.20
CA LYS A 45 -11.40 -10.39 18.63
C LYS A 45 -12.49 -11.43 18.93
N VAL A 46 -13.55 -11.48 18.11
CA VAL A 46 -14.64 -12.47 18.25
C VAL A 46 -14.11 -13.91 18.14
N ILE A 47 -13.06 -14.13 17.34
CA ILE A 47 -12.41 -15.43 17.12
C ILE A 47 -11.23 -15.62 18.10
N ARG A 48 -11.18 -14.85 19.19
CA ARG A 48 -10.12 -14.87 20.23
C ARG A 48 -8.70 -14.59 19.71
N VAL A 49 -8.57 -13.91 18.56
CA VAL A 49 -7.27 -13.49 18.04
C VAL A 49 -6.74 -12.28 18.84
N PRO A 50 -5.46 -12.28 19.28
CA PRO A 50 -4.82 -11.17 20.00
C PRO A 50 -4.59 -9.95 19.07
N TYR A 51 -5.65 -9.18 18.82
CA TYR A 51 -5.63 -8.07 17.85
C TYR A 51 -4.66 -6.94 18.23
N ARG A 52 -4.36 -6.75 19.52
CA ARG A 52 -3.51 -5.64 20.01
C ARG A 52 -2.05 -5.87 19.65
N GLU A 53 -1.57 -7.08 19.87
CA GLU A 53 -0.24 -7.56 19.58
C GLU A 53 -0.01 -7.57 18.05
N VAL A 54 -1.00 -8.05 17.29
CA VAL A 54 -0.95 -8.02 15.82
C VAL A 54 -0.88 -6.58 15.30
N THR A 55 -1.70 -5.68 15.83
CA THR A 55 -1.69 -4.26 15.45
C THR A 55 -0.34 -3.61 15.75
N LEU A 56 0.27 -3.94 16.90
CA LEU A 56 1.61 -3.47 17.25
C LEU A 56 2.64 -3.94 16.21
N ILE A 57 2.65 -5.25 15.90
CA ILE A 57 3.62 -5.83 14.96
C ILE A 57 3.49 -5.17 13.58
N ILE A 58 2.27 -5.00 13.07
CA ILE A 58 2.01 -4.33 11.79
C ILE A 58 2.51 -2.89 11.83
N SER A 59 2.22 -2.16 12.92
CA SER A 59 2.62 -0.76 13.05
C SER A 59 4.12 -0.57 13.08
N LEU A 60 4.83 -1.46 13.76
CA LEU A 60 6.29 -1.48 13.78
C LEU A 60 6.87 -1.88 12.42
N ALA A 61 6.30 -2.91 11.79
CA ALA A 61 6.75 -3.39 10.48
C ALA A 61 6.69 -2.27 9.43
N ILE A 62 5.54 -1.60 9.31
CA ILE A 62 5.35 -0.48 8.38
C ILE A 62 6.36 0.64 8.67
N ARG A 63 6.57 1.00 9.94
CA ARG A 63 7.53 2.04 10.34
C ARG A 63 8.99 1.64 10.08
N PHE A 64 9.31 0.34 10.07
CA PHE A 64 10.67 -0.13 9.81
C PHE A 64 11.00 -0.25 8.33
N ILE A 65 10.03 -0.25 7.42
CA ILE A 65 10.27 -0.32 5.97
C ILE A 65 11.27 0.77 5.51
N PRO A 66 11.10 2.06 5.83
CA PRO A 66 12.05 3.09 5.41
C PRO A 66 13.46 2.89 6.00
N SER A 67 13.55 2.45 7.26
CA SER A 67 14.84 2.20 7.92
C SER A 67 15.57 1.02 7.28
N ILE A 68 14.87 -0.10 7.04
CA ILE A 68 15.43 -1.28 6.37
C ILE A 68 15.90 -0.90 4.96
N LEU A 69 15.11 -0.13 4.21
CA LEU A 69 15.51 0.33 2.88
C LEU A 69 16.80 1.16 2.92
N SER A 70 16.94 2.07 3.89
CA SER A 70 18.16 2.86 4.05
C SER A 70 19.39 1.99 4.38
N GLU A 71 19.21 0.94 5.18
CA GLU A 71 20.25 -0.02 5.52
C GLU A 71 20.65 -0.86 4.31
N THR A 72 19.66 -1.40 3.60
CA THR A 72 19.85 -2.12 2.34
C THR A 72 20.66 -1.29 1.36
N MET A 73 20.30 -0.01 1.17
CA MET A 73 21.03 0.87 0.26
C MET A 73 22.47 1.14 0.71
N ARG A 74 22.71 1.23 2.03
CA ARG A 74 24.06 1.37 2.60
C ARG A 74 24.90 0.13 2.34
N ILE A 75 24.34 -1.06 2.57
CA ILE A 75 25.00 -2.35 2.34
C ILE A 75 25.29 -2.54 0.84
N VAL A 76 24.31 -2.26 -0.03
CA VAL A 76 24.50 -2.34 -1.49
C VAL A 76 25.67 -1.47 -1.92
N LYS A 77 25.72 -0.20 -1.50
CA LYS A 77 26.84 0.70 -1.83
C LYS A 77 28.18 0.14 -1.32
N ALA A 78 28.24 -0.33 -0.08
CA ALA A 78 29.46 -0.89 0.50
C ALA A 78 29.95 -2.16 -0.22
N GLN A 79 29.03 -3.04 -0.60
CA GLN A 79 29.36 -4.27 -1.32
C GLN A 79 29.71 -4.01 -2.80
N SER A 80 29.08 -3.02 -3.43
CA SER A 80 29.50 -2.57 -4.77
C SER A 80 30.91 -1.96 -4.76
N SER A 81 31.30 -1.23 -3.72
CA SER A 81 32.70 -0.78 -3.55
C SER A 81 33.68 -1.93 -3.35
N ARG A 82 33.22 -3.09 -2.89
CA ARG A 82 34.02 -4.33 -2.78
C ARG A 82 33.99 -5.18 -4.06
N GLY A 83 33.44 -4.66 -5.15
CA GLY A 83 33.44 -5.30 -6.47
C GLY A 83 32.27 -6.24 -6.74
N ILE A 84 31.25 -6.27 -5.89
CA ILE A 84 30.05 -7.08 -6.14
C ILE A 84 29.12 -6.33 -7.12
N ASP A 85 28.95 -6.89 -8.32
CA ASP A 85 28.00 -6.38 -9.31
C ASP A 85 26.61 -6.97 -9.09
N PHE A 86 25.66 -6.14 -8.66
CA PHE A 86 24.26 -6.50 -8.45
C PHE A 86 23.40 -6.44 -9.72
N LYS A 87 23.90 -5.83 -10.81
CA LYS A 87 23.13 -5.55 -12.03
C LYS A 87 23.44 -6.52 -13.17
N ASN A 88 24.72 -6.73 -13.50
CA ASN A 88 25.11 -7.34 -14.79
C ASN A 88 25.63 -8.80 -14.68
N GLY A 89 25.61 -9.41 -13.50
CA GLY A 89 26.16 -10.76 -13.30
C GLY A 89 25.32 -11.93 -13.87
N ARG A 90 25.96 -13.08 -14.07
CA ARG A 90 25.30 -14.37 -14.40
C ARG A 90 24.39 -14.82 -13.25
N MET A 91 23.48 -15.77 -13.47
CA MET A 91 22.56 -16.24 -12.41
C MET A 91 23.27 -16.74 -11.14
N ARG A 92 24.43 -17.40 -11.28
CA ARG A 92 25.26 -17.83 -10.13
C ARG A 92 25.85 -16.64 -9.35
N GLU A 93 26.29 -15.61 -10.06
CA GLU A 93 26.83 -14.39 -9.46
C GLU A 93 25.72 -13.58 -8.75
N LYS A 94 24.50 -13.54 -9.33
CA LYS A 94 23.32 -12.92 -8.69
C LYS A 94 22.93 -13.61 -7.38
N ALA A 95 23.03 -14.94 -7.32
CA ALA A 95 22.77 -15.68 -6.08
C ALA A 95 23.81 -15.37 -4.99
N SER A 96 25.09 -15.32 -5.35
CA SER A 96 26.17 -14.92 -4.44
C SER A 96 26.00 -13.46 -3.96
N ALA A 97 25.64 -12.55 -4.88
CA ALA A 97 25.36 -11.15 -4.58
C ALA A 97 24.18 -11.01 -3.61
N PHE A 98 23.09 -11.77 -3.82
CA PHE A 98 21.96 -11.79 -2.90
C PHE A 98 22.37 -12.23 -1.49
N LEU A 99 23.15 -13.32 -1.37
CA LEU A 99 23.63 -13.80 -0.06
C LEU A 99 24.51 -12.76 0.65
N SER A 100 25.36 -12.05 -0.11
CA SER A 100 26.22 -10.97 0.42
C SER A 100 25.44 -9.78 1.01
N LEU A 101 24.21 -9.56 0.54
CA LEU A 101 23.28 -8.55 1.04
C LEU A 101 22.41 -9.10 2.19
N PHE A 102 21.90 -10.32 2.01
CA PHE A 102 20.96 -10.95 2.93
C PHE A 102 21.56 -11.20 4.31
N ILE A 103 22.77 -11.78 4.37
CA ILE A 103 23.39 -12.15 5.66
C ILE A 103 23.61 -10.92 6.56
N PRO A 104 24.24 -9.82 6.10
CA PRO A 104 24.40 -8.62 6.92
C PRO A 104 23.06 -7.99 7.32
N LEU A 105 22.10 -7.89 6.39
CA LEU A 105 20.80 -7.30 6.66
C LEU A 105 20.02 -8.10 7.72
N PHE A 106 20.11 -9.43 7.66
CA PHE A 106 19.47 -10.32 8.64
C PHE A 106 20.05 -10.14 10.04
N ILE A 107 21.38 -10.11 10.17
CA ILE A 107 22.06 -9.88 11.46
C ILE A 107 21.67 -8.51 12.04
N ILE A 108 21.71 -7.45 11.22
CA ILE A 108 21.33 -6.09 11.66
C ILE A 108 19.86 -6.05 12.09
N SER A 109 18.96 -6.74 11.39
CA SER A 109 17.55 -6.83 11.75
C SER A 109 17.34 -7.52 13.11
N MET A 110 18.07 -8.60 13.37
CA MET A 110 18.01 -9.29 14.67
C MET A 110 18.51 -8.42 15.82
N ILE A 111 19.59 -7.66 15.61
CA ILE A 111 20.09 -6.70 16.61
C ILE A 111 19.06 -5.60 16.86
N LYS A 112 18.54 -4.97 15.80
CA LYS A 112 17.51 -3.92 15.91
C LYS A 112 16.24 -4.42 16.61
N SER A 113 15.83 -5.67 16.37
CA SER A 113 14.70 -6.29 17.06
C SER A 113 14.96 -6.41 18.58
N ARG A 114 16.16 -6.85 18.97
CA ARG A 114 16.56 -6.97 20.37
C ARG A 114 16.65 -5.61 21.06
N GLU A 115 17.24 -4.62 20.40
CA GLU A 115 17.32 -3.24 20.91
C GLU A 115 15.92 -2.63 21.10
N LEU A 116 15.02 -2.84 20.14
CA LEU A 116 13.63 -2.40 20.25
C LEU A 116 12.92 -3.07 21.42
N ALA A 117 13.06 -4.38 21.57
CA ALA A 117 12.45 -5.13 22.67
C ALA A 117 12.96 -4.62 24.03
N ASN A 118 14.28 -4.44 24.17
CA ASN A 118 14.88 -3.89 25.37
C ASN A 118 14.37 -2.47 25.66
N ALA A 119 14.32 -1.59 24.65
CA ALA A 119 13.80 -0.23 24.79
C ALA A 119 12.31 -0.20 25.18
N MET A 120 11.52 -1.17 24.70
CA MET A 120 10.12 -1.33 25.11
C MET A 120 10.00 -1.73 26.59
N ILE A 121 10.80 -2.70 27.05
CA ILE A 121 10.80 -3.13 28.45
C ILE A 121 11.24 -1.99 29.38
N THR A 122 12.28 -1.23 29.03
CA THR A 122 12.73 -0.06 29.80
C THR A 122 11.66 1.02 29.91
N ARG A 123 10.77 1.14 28.91
CA ARG A 123 9.59 2.03 28.95
C ARG A 123 8.36 1.40 29.62
N ALA A 124 8.54 0.31 30.37
CA ALA A 124 7.49 -0.44 31.04
C ALA A 124 6.36 -0.94 30.09
N TYR A 125 6.70 -1.29 28.84
CA TYR A 125 5.73 -1.80 27.88
C TYR A 125 5.32 -3.25 28.22
N LEU A 126 4.12 -3.41 28.79
CA LEU A 126 3.49 -4.72 29.08
C LEU A 126 2.50 -5.16 27.98
N PRO A 127 2.80 -6.15 27.11
CA PRO A 127 1.99 -6.49 25.93
C PRO A 127 0.50 -6.76 26.23
N SER A 128 0.23 -7.49 27.32
CA SER A 128 -1.12 -7.95 27.68
C SER A 128 -1.92 -7.00 28.56
N ALA A 129 -1.35 -5.84 28.95
CA ALA A 129 -2.04 -4.87 29.79
C ALA A 129 -3.09 -4.07 29.00
N ASP A 130 -4.15 -3.63 29.67
CA ASP A 130 -5.07 -2.65 29.09
C ASP A 130 -4.38 -1.28 28.96
N ARG A 131 -4.61 -0.63 27.81
CA ARG A 131 -3.91 0.60 27.43
C ARG A 131 -4.84 1.64 26.85
N THR A 132 -4.48 2.89 27.09
CA THR A 132 -5.08 4.06 26.44
C THR A 132 -4.42 4.31 25.08
N ARG A 133 -5.13 4.98 24.17
CA ARG A 133 -4.62 5.34 22.84
C ARG A 133 -4.31 6.83 22.79
N TYR A 134 -3.07 7.18 22.48
CA TYR A 134 -2.66 8.57 22.32
C TYR A 134 -3.23 9.19 21.02
N ARG A 135 -3.21 8.43 19.91
CA ARG A 135 -3.75 8.86 18.63
C ARG A 135 -5.10 8.18 18.42
N SER A 136 -6.18 8.95 18.43
CA SER A 136 -7.51 8.53 18.03
C SER A 136 -7.95 9.34 16.81
N TYR A 137 -8.52 8.65 15.82
CA TYR A 137 -9.13 9.30 14.68
C TYR A 137 -10.64 9.39 14.96
N SER A 138 -11.09 10.55 15.41
CA SER A 138 -12.52 10.81 15.61
C SER A 138 -13.17 11.16 14.26
N LEU A 139 -14.25 10.49 13.90
CA LEU A 139 -15.07 10.88 12.76
C LEU A 139 -15.78 12.20 13.10
N ARG A 140 -15.35 13.30 12.49
CA ARG A 140 -16.07 14.58 12.57
C ARG A 140 -17.14 14.60 11.48
N TYR A 141 -18.36 15.04 11.80
CA TYR A 141 -19.45 15.09 10.82
C TYR A 141 -19.09 15.89 9.55
N SER A 142 -18.32 16.97 9.70
CA SER A 142 -17.80 17.74 8.57
C SER A 142 -16.84 16.92 7.69
N SER A 143 -15.94 16.12 8.27
CA SER A 143 -15.05 15.24 7.49
C SER A 143 -15.82 14.12 6.77
N LEU A 144 -16.88 13.61 7.39
CA LEU A 144 -17.73 12.59 6.78
C LEU A 144 -18.50 13.16 5.58
N PHE A 145 -19.01 14.39 5.71
CA PHE A 145 -19.69 15.09 4.62
C PHE A 145 -18.77 15.31 3.41
N TRP A 146 -17.56 15.86 3.64
CA TRP A 146 -16.59 16.08 2.55
C TRP A 146 -16.11 14.78 1.91
N PHE A 147 -15.92 13.72 2.69
CA PHE A 147 -15.58 12.39 2.18
C PHE A 147 -16.71 11.80 1.35
N GLY A 148 -17.96 11.90 1.82
CA GLY A 148 -19.14 11.45 1.08
C GLY A 148 -19.32 12.21 -0.24
N LEU A 149 -19.11 13.53 -0.22
CA LEU A 149 -19.17 14.36 -1.42
C LEU A 149 -18.10 13.97 -2.45
N SER A 150 -16.85 13.76 -2.01
CA SER A 150 -15.78 13.35 -2.92
C SER A 150 -16.01 11.95 -3.49
N LEU A 151 -16.50 11.00 -2.67
CA LEU A 151 -16.83 9.65 -3.12
C LEU A 151 -17.98 9.68 -4.13
N SER A 152 -19.04 10.46 -3.87
CA SER A 152 -20.15 10.65 -4.79
C SER A 152 -19.70 11.29 -6.10
N PHE A 153 -18.77 12.24 -6.05
CA PHE A 153 -18.20 12.86 -7.26
C PHE A 153 -17.39 11.85 -8.08
N ILE A 154 -16.52 11.06 -7.43
CA ILE A 154 -15.73 10.01 -8.08
C ILE A 154 -16.65 8.96 -8.73
N VAL A 155 -17.69 8.53 -8.00
CA VAL A 155 -18.66 7.55 -8.49
C VAL A 155 -19.49 8.12 -9.64
N SER A 156 -19.90 9.39 -9.56
CA SER A 156 -20.58 10.08 -10.67
C SER A 156 -19.70 10.17 -11.92
N CYS A 157 -18.44 10.58 -11.78
CA CYS A 157 -17.48 10.58 -12.89
C CYS A 157 -17.26 9.17 -13.46
N TYR A 158 -17.19 8.15 -12.61
CA TYR A 158 -17.08 6.75 -13.06
C TYR A 158 -18.32 6.32 -13.86
N TYR A 159 -19.53 6.61 -13.37
CA TYR A 159 -20.77 6.28 -14.08
C TYR A 159 -20.94 7.07 -15.38
N LEU A 160 -20.56 8.36 -15.42
CA LEU A 160 -20.61 9.16 -16.65
C LEU A 160 -19.65 8.62 -17.73
N VAL A 161 -18.51 8.04 -17.33
CA VAL A 161 -17.52 7.46 -18.25
C VAL A 161 -17.81 5.99 -18.60
N PHE A 162 -18.41 5.22 -17.68
CA PHE A 162 -18.74 3.80 -17.89
C PHE A 162 -20.12 3.58 -18.49
N SER A 163 -21.05 4.54 -18.36
CA SER A 163 -22.36 4.48 -18.99
C SER A 163 -22.19 4.42 -20.52
N PRO A 164 -22.66 3.36 -21.19
CA PRO A 164 -22.50 3.15 -22.63
C PRO A 164 -23.11 4.23 -23.55
N TYR A 165 -23.84 5.21 -23.00
CA TYR A 165 -24.91 5.89 -23.73
C TYR A 165 -24.67 7.37 -24.08
N TYR A 166 -23.62 8.02 -23.60
CA TYR A 166 -23.55 9.50 -23.69
C TYR A 166 -22.77 10.09 -24.86
N LEU A 167 -22.01 9.31 -25.62
CA LEU A 167 -21.29 9.80 -26.81
C LEU A 167 -21.71 9.14 -28.12
N SER A 168 -22.73 8.27 -28.10
CA SER A 168 -23.27 7.66 -29.32
C SER A 168 -24.77 7.91 -29.38
N ALA A 169 -25.19 8.75 -30.33
CA ALA A 169 -26.58 8.85 -30.77
C ALA A 169 -27.12 7.54 -31.38
N ALA A 170 -26.26 6.51 -31.54
CA ALA A 170 -26.65 5.15 -31.87
C ALA A 170 -26.53 4.27 -30.62
N GLY A 171 -27.69 3.85 -30.10
CA GLY A 171 -27.82 2.96 -28.95
C GLY A 171 -27.11 1.61 -29.11
N MET A 172 -27.01 0.90 -27.99
CA MET A 172 -26.62 -0.52 -27.83
C MET A 172 -25.88 -1.14 -29.02
N ILE A 173 -24.57 -0.93 -29.10
CA ILE A 173 -23.72 -1.78 -29.93
C ILE A 173 -22.70 -2.43 -29.01
N ASP A 174 -23.01 -3.67 -28.61
CA ASP A 174 -22.04 -4.54 -27.96
C ASP A 174 -20.81 -4.68 -28.88
N PRO A 175 -19.58 -4.39 -28.40
CA PRO A 175 -18.37 -4.45 -29.22
C PRO A 175 -18.04 -5.87 -29.73
N LEU A 176 -18.70 -6.90 -29.22
CA LEU A 176 -18.57 -8.29 -29.66
C LEU A 176 -19.33 -8.61 -30.96
N LEU A 177 -20.41 -7.89 -31.27
CA LEU A 177 -21.24 -8.15 -32.45
C LEU A 177 -20.65 -7.56 -33.75
N LEU A 178 -19.76 -6.56 -33.63
CA LEU A 178 -19.18 -5.83 -34.77
C LEU A 178 -17.84 -6.40 -35.27
N ILE A 179 -17.25 -7.36 -34.56
CA ILE A 179 -16.08 -8.14 -35.02
C ILE A 179 -16.53 -9.37 -35.81
N ALA A 180 -17.82 -9.76 -35.70
CA ALA A 180 -18.40 -10.94 -36.33
C ALA A 180 -19.16 -10.64 -37.66
N SER A 181 -19.13 -9.40 -38.15
CA SER A 181 -19.73 -8.96 -39.42
C SER A 181 -18.73 -8.16 -40.25
#